data_AF-A0A2G2A9T3-F1
#
_entry.id   AF-A0A2G2A9T3-F1
#
_cell.length_a   1.000
_cell.length_b   1.000
_cell.length_c   1.000
_cell.angle_alpha   90.00
_cell.angle_beta   90.00
_cell.angle_gamma   90.00
#
_symmetry.space_group_name_H-M   'P 1'
#
loop_
_entity.id
_entity.type
_entity.pdbx_description
1 polymer ?
#
loop_
_entity_poly.entity_id
_entity_poly.type
_entity_poly.pdbx_seq_one_letter_code
_entity_poly.pdbx_strand_id
1 'polypeptide(L)'
;ASLARLTATDTNTSTFQSHVRFALQSLPTLTTRPDQIKTLRQTILNLAVRGKLVEQDAGDEPAAELLKRKFALPNGFSRRRKIIKEASVDASQGLLSELPETWTYVRIQDLYDANIVIDYADGNHGSLYPRSSEFGEEGVIFVSAKDLVGGKVNWATCSKLNRERASQLTKGWAQTGDVLLTHNATVGRVAIVADEVEPFLLGTSVTFYRLNDQALSPDYFFVALQSPIWQAQLEAIMAQTTRNQVSIQKQAFFQIPLPPLAEQHRIVAKVDALMALCDQLEASLTNTATTRSKLLNALLHEALEPAAETADA
;
A
#
# COMPACT_ATOMS: atom_id res chain seq x y z
N ALA A 1 -6.10 -4.95 -26.66
CA ALA A 1 -6.82 -3.95 -25.84
C ALA A 1 -7.86 -4.66 -24.99
N SER A 2 -7.82 -4.53 -23.66
CA SER A 2 -8.82 -5.16 -22.76
C SER A 2 -8.73 -4.67 -21.30
N LEU A 3 -7.53 -4.55 -20.70
CA LEU A 3 -7.37 -4.12 -19.30
C LEU A 3 -7.55 -2.61 -19.10
N ALA A 4 -7.12 -1.79 -20.07
CA ALA A 4 -7.27 -0.32 -20.00
C ALA A 4 -8.73 0.15 -19.93
N ARG A 5 -9.68 -0.67 -20.42
CA ARG A 5 -11.12 -0.38 -20.34
C ARG A 5 -11.70 -0.66 -18.95
N LEU A 6 -11.03 -1.46 -18.11
CA LEU A 6 -11.43 -1.68 -16.72
C LEU A 6 -11.06 -0.50 -15.83
N THR A 7 -10.00 0.21 -16.20
CA THR A 7 -9.45 1.34 -15.44
C THR A 7 -9.94 2.70 -15.94
N ALA A 8 -10.76 2.74 -16.99
CA ALA A 8 -11.28 4.00 -17.53
C ALA A 8 -12.18 4.72 -16.52
N THR A 9 -12.18 6.05 -16.59
CA THR A 9 -12.90 6.93 -15.64
C THR A 9 -14.42 6.85 -15.82
N ASP A 10 -14.90 6.50 -17.02
CA ASP A 10 -16.30 6.40 -17.42
C ASP A 10 -16.95 5.01 -17.21
N THR A 11 -16.22 4.07 -16.62
CA THR A 11 -16.73 2.70 -16.41
C THR A 11 -17.75 2.66 -15.26
N ASN A 12 -19.01 2.35 -15.57
CA ASN A 12 -20.11 2.18 -14.60
C ASN A 12 -20.34 0.69 -14.28
N THR A 13 -21.23 0.37 -13.32
CA THR A 13 -21.46 -1.02 -12.87
C THR A 13 -21.86 -1.98 -14.01
N SER A 14 -22.70 -1.51 -14.95
CA SER A 14 -23.17 -2.31 -16.09
C SER A 14 -22.06 -2.56 -17.13
N THR A 15 -21.27 -1.53 -17.44
CA THR A 15 -20.14 -1.66 -18.39
C THR A 15 -18.95 -2.39 -17.76
N PHE A 16 -18.78 -2.30 -16.44
CA PHE A 16 -17.72 -2.98 -15.69
C PHE A 16 -17.82 -4.50 -15.80
N GLN A 17 -18.99 -5.09 -15.53
CA GLN A 17 -19.17 -6.55 -15.64
C GLN A 17 -18.89 -7.06 -17.06
N SER A 18 -19.29 -6.29 -18.07
CA SER A 18 -19.02 -6.59 -19.48
C SER A 18 -17.52 -6.48 -19.81
N HIS A 19 -16.83 -5.46 -19.29
CA HIS A 19 -15.39 -5.29 -19.45
C HIS A 19 -14.59 -6.37 -18.72
N VAL A 20 -15.04 -6.79 -17.52
CA VAL A 20 -14.44 -7.88 -16.75
C VAL A 20 -14.59 -9.18 -17.53
N ARG A 21 -15.80 -9.54 -17.94
CA ARG A 21 -16.04 -10.75 -18.75
C ARG A 21 -15.21 -10.76 -20.03
N PHE A 22 -15.10 -9.64 -20.74
CA PHE A 22 -14.27 -9.51 -21.94
C PHE A 22 -12.76 -9.66 -21.65
N ALA A 23 -12.27 -9.02 -20.58
CA ALA A 23 -10.87 -9.14 -20.18
C ALA A 23 -10.53 -10.58 -19.79
N LEU A 24 -11.42 -11.26 -19.08
CA LEU A 24 -11.28 -12.67 -18.68
C LEU A 24 -11.31 -13.62 -19.88
N GLN A 25 -12.20 -13.41 -20.84
CA GLN A 25 -12.24 -14.19 -22.10
C GLN A 25 -10.98 -13.97 -22.96
N SER A 26 -10.37 -12.80 -22.86
CA SER A 26 -9.15 -12.45 -23.60
C SER A 26 -7.86 -12.74 -22.83
N LEU A 27 -7.95 -13.14 -21.55
CA LEU A 27 -6.82 -13.31 -20.63
C LEU A 27 -5.72 -14.29 -21.11
N PRO A 28 -6.03 -15.43 -21.78
CA PRO A 28 -4.99 -16.31 -22.32
C PRO A 28 -4.06 -15.59 -23.31
N THR A 29 -4.60 -14.69 -24.13
CA THR A 29 -3.87 -13.89 -25.12
C THR A 29 -3.16 -12.70 -24.46
N LEU A 30 -3.69 -12.19 -23.34
CA LEU A 30 -3.18 -11.02 -22.61
C LEU A 30 -2.09 -11.33 -21.59
N THR A 31 -1.81 -12.59 -21.29
CA THR A 31 -0.83 -12.98 -20.25
C THR A 31 0.47 -13.48 -20.86
N THR A 32 0.73 -13.17 -22.14
CA THR A 32 1.87 -13.74 -22.91
C THR A 32 3.19 -13.05 -22.68
N ARG A 33 3.17 -11.86 -22.07
CA ARG A 33 4.37 -11.06 -21.85
C ARG A 33 4.41 -10.49 -20.42
N PRO A 34 5.59 -10.40 -19.79
CA PRO A 34 5.74 -9.87 -18.44
C PRO A 34 5.16 -8.46 -18.25
N ASP A 35 5.23 -7.59 -19.27
CA ASP A 35 4.66 -6.24 -19.21
C ASP A 35 3.15 -6.22 -19.01
N GLN A 36 2.44 -7.24 -19.53
CA GLN A 36 0.99 -7.33 -19.40
C GLN A 36 0.57 -7.79 -17.99
N ILE A 37 1.38 -8.62 -17.32
CA ILE A 37 1.15 -9.01 -15.92
C ILE A 37 1.33 -7.81 -15.01
N LYS A 38 2.34 -6.97 -15.25
CA LYS A 38 2.51 -5.70 -14.53
C LYS A 38 1.26 -4.81 -14.67
N THR A 39 0.72 -4.67 -15.88
CA THR A 39 -0.53 -3.93 -16.09
C THR A 39 -1.71 -4.55 -15.34
N LEU A 40 -1.82 -5.89 -15.33
CA LEU A 40 -2.88 -6.58 -14.59
C LEU A 40 -2.82 -6.29 -13.08
N ARG A 41 -1.63 -6.36 -12.46
CA ARG A 41 -1.43 -6.00 -11.04
C ARG A 41 -1.87 -4.56 -10.75
N GLN A 42 -1.50 -3.62 -11.62
CA GLN A 42 -1.93 -2.22 -11.50
C GLN A 42 -3.45 -2.06 -11.64
N THR A 43 -4.08 -2.81 -12.54
CA THR A 43 -5.55 -2.84 -12.67
C THR A 43 -6.20 -3.38 -11.41
N ILE A 44 -5.69 -4.46 -10.82
CA ILE A 44 -6.22 -5.02 -9.56
C ILE A 44 -6.16 -3.97 -8.46
N LEU A 45 -5.00 -3.32 -8.26
CA LEU A 45 -4.84 -2.27 -7.26
C LEU A 45 -5.76 -1.07 -7.51
N ASN A 46 -5.95 -0.69 -8.79
CA ASN A 46 -6.88 0.37 -9.14
C ASN A 46 -8.33 0.04 -8.78
N LEU A 47 -8.77 -1.19 -9.04
CA LEU A 47 -10.12 -1.64 -8.71
C LEU A 47 -10.32 -1.79 -7.21
N ALA A 48 -9.28 -2.23 -6.50
CA ALA A 48 -9.26 -2.36 -5.04
C ALA A 48 -9.59 -1.02 -4.36
N VAL A 49 -9.02 0.09 -4.84
CA VAL A 49 -9.22 1.42 -4.25
C VAL A 49 -10.40 2.20 -4.86
N ARG A 50 -11.21 1.56 -5.73
CA ARG A 50 -12.40 2.15 -6.36
C ARG A 50 -13.72 1.58 -5.83
N GLY A 51 -13.67 0.61 -4.92
CA GLY A 51 -14.85 -0.16 -4.48
C GLY A 51 -15.47 -0.99 -5.60
N LYS A 52 -14.65 -1.47 -6.53
CA LYS A 52 -15.08 -2.29 -7.68
C LYS A 52 -14.50 -3.71 -7.67
N LEU A 53 -13.72 -4.04 -6.63
CA LEU A 53 -13.07 -5.36 -6.54
C LEU A 53 -13.90 -6.39 -5.78
N VAL A 54 -14.70 -5.94 -4.81
CA VAL A 54 -15.57 -6.76 -3.97
C VAL A 54 -16.96 -6.13 -3.90
N GLU A 55 -17.95 -6.91 -3.48
CA GLU A 55 -19.31 -6.40 -3.25
C GLU A 55 -19.35 -5.53 -1.99
N GLN A 56 -20.15 -4.47 -2.07
CA GLN A 56 -20.43 -3.58 -0.94
C GLN A 56 -21.53 -4.18 -0.09
N ASP A 57 -21.35 -4.14 1.23
CA ASP A 57 -22.35 -4.60 2.20
C ASP A 57 -22.99 -3.37 2.87
N ALA A 58 -24.31 -3.24 2.76
CA ALA A 58 -25.06 -2.16 3.39
C ALA A 58 -25.09 -2.25 4.93
N GLY A 59 -24.78 -3.43 5.49
CA GLY A 59 -24.62 -3.64 6.93
C GLY A 59 -23.27 -3.21 7.47
N ASP A 60 -22.29 -2.93 6.62
CA ASP A 60 -20.98 -2.45 7.06
C ASP A 60 -21.07 -1.02 7.62
N GLU A 61 -20.37 -0.78 8.72
CA GLU A 61 -20.26 0.57 9.28
C GLU A 61 -19.52 1.51 8.30
N PRO A 62 -20.13 2.62 7.86
CA PRO A 62 -19.49 3.55 6.92
C PRO A 62 -18.18 4.11 7.46
N ALA A 63 -17.22 4.35 6.57
CA ALA A 63 -15.90 4.89 6.94
C ALA A 63 -15.98 6.24 7.65
N ALA A 64 -17.00 7.04 7.34
CA ALA A 64 -17.26 8.32 8.00
C ALA A 64 -17.56 8.17 9.51
N GLU A 65 -18.17 7.06 9.94
CA GLU A 65 -18.43 6.78 11.36
C GLU A 65 -17.16 6.30 12.07
N LEU A 66 -16.32 5.50 11.41
CA LEU A 66 -15.00 5.10 11.93
C LEU A 66 -14.15 6.32 12.31
N LEU A 67 -14.16 7.37 11.47
CA LEU A 67 -13.39 8.60 11.70
C LEU A 67 -13.89 9.42 12.90
N LYS A 68 -15.15 9.25 13.31
CA LYS A 68 -15.69 9.95 14.50
C LYS A 68 -15.27 9.28 15.80
N ARG A 69 -14.78 8.04 15.75
CA ARG A 69 -14.33 7.32 16.94
C ARG A 69 -13.05 7.96 17.49
N LYS A 70 -12.99 8.09 18.82
CA LYS A 70 -11.79 8.55 19.51
C LYS A 70 -10.93 7.35 19.88
N PHE A 71 -9.99 6.99 19.00
CA PHE A 71 -9.04 5.92 19.31
C PHE A 71 -8.05 6.40 20.37
N ALA A 72 -7.79 5.56 21.38
CA ALA A 72 -6.75 5.84 22.36
C ALA A 72 -5.38 5.55 21.76
N LEU A 73 -4.38 6.38 22.09
CA LEU A 73 -2.99 6.07 21.78
C LEU A 73 -2.50 4.94 22.70
N PRO A 74 -1.54 4.11 22.24
CA PRO A 74 -0.91 3.12 23.10
C PRO A 74 -0.35 3.73 24.40
N ASN A 75 -0.41 2.97 25.49
CA ASN A 75 0.04 3.44 26.80
C ASN A 75 1.50 3.93 26.75
N GLY A 76 1.74 5.14 27.26
CA GLY A 76 3.06 5.77 27.26
C GLY A 76 3.49 6.37 25.93
N PHE A 77 2.71 6.23 24.85
CA PHE A 77 3.00 6.88 23.58
C PHE A 77 2.62 8.37 23.62
N SER A 78 3.61 9.24 23.44
CA SER A 78 3.41 10.67 23.23
C SER A 78 3.68 11.03 21.78
N ARG A 79 2.74 11.76 21.15
CA ARG A 79 2.91 12.23 19.77
C ARG A 79 4.18 13.06 19.64
N ARG A 80 4.98 12.73 18.63
CA ARG A 80 6.26 13.39 18.36
C ARG A 80 6.13 14.49 17.31
N ARG A 81 5.08 14.45 16.49
CA ARG A 81 4.82 15.46 15.44
C ARG A 81 3.68 16.39 15.81
N LYS A 82 3.87 17.67 15.49
CA LYS A 82 2.80 18.68 15.50
C LYS A 82 1.83 18.39 14.36
N ILE A 83 0.55 18.63 14.62
CA ILE A 83 -0.51 18.67 13.60
C ILE A 83 -0.13 19.70 12.53
N ILE A 84 -0.15 19.30 11.26
CA ILE A 84 0.14 20.19 10.15
C ILE A 84 -1.19 20.72 9.61
N LYS A 85 -1.41 22.04 9.70
CA LYS A 85 -2.72 22.66 9.45
C LYS A 85 -2.95 23.09 8.00
N GLU A 86 -1.89 23.32 7.22
CA GLU A 86 -2.00 23.84 5.85
C GLU A 86 -1.03 23.13 4.90
N ALA A 87 -1.56 22.73 3.75
CA ALA A 87 -0.78 22.13 2.67
C ALA A 87 -0.09 23.23 1.86
N SER A 88 1.18 23.04 1.51
CA SER A 88 1.86 23.88 0.52
C SER A 88 1.65 23.40 -0.91
N VAL A 89 0.91 22.30 -1.12
CA VAL A 89 0.69 21.69 -2.43
C VAL A 89 -0.70 21.07 -2.51
N ASP A 90 -1.35 21.21 -3.67
CA ASP A 90 -2.58 20.52 -4.00
C ASP A 90 -2.28 19.04 -4.34
N ALA A 91 -2.66 18.13 -3.43
CA ALA A 91 -2.47 16.69 -3.57
C ALA A 91 -3.73 15.97 -4.08
N SER A 92 -4.62 16.66 -4.81
CA SER A 92 -5.84 16.07 -5.35
C SER A 92 -5.67 15.34 -6.69
N GLN A 93 -4.46 15.33 -7.26
CA GLN A 93 -4.21 14.74 -8.57
C GLN A 93 -4.41 13.23 -8.57
N GLY A 94 -5.24 12.74 -9.49
CA GLY A 94 -5.51 11.31 -9.67
C GLY A 94 -6.62 10.75 -8.76
N LEU A 95 -7.27 11.60 -7.96
CA LEU A 95 -8.47 11.22 -7.24
C LEU A 95 -9.62 10.92 -8.20
N LEU A 96 -10.43 9.94 -7.82
CA LEU A 96 -11.64 9.57 -8.53
C LEU A 96 -12.72 10.61 -8.29
N SER A 97 -13.54 10.85 -9.32
CA SER A 97 -14.72 11.71 -9.23
C SER A 97 -15.79 11.14 -8.31
N GLU A 98 -15.89 9.82 -8.21
CA GLU A 98 -16.92 9.11 -7.45
C GLU A 98 -16.32 7.96 -6.66
N LEU A 99 -16.80 7.80 -5.42
CA LEU A 99 -16.55 6.67 -4.53
C LEU A 99 -17.88 6.01 -4.17
N PRO A 100 -17.87 4.75 -3.71
CA PRO A 100 -19.02 4.17 -3.01
C PRO A 100 -19.56 5.06 -1.89
N GLU A 101 -20.86 4.99 -1.62
CA GLU A 101 -21.51 5.85 -0.61
C GLU A 101 -20.96 5.62 0.81
N THR A 102 -20.54 4.39 1.12
CA THR A 102 -19.98 4.02 2.44
C THR A 102 -18.51 4.39 2.60
N TRP A 103 -17.84 4.81 1.52
CA TRP A 103 -16.43 5.18 1.51
C TRP A 103 -16.25 6.69 1.69
N THR A 104 -15.05 7.10 2.09
CA THR A 104 -14.69 8.51 2.11
C THR A 104 -13.22 8.72 1.79
N TYR A 105 -12.87 9.88 1.23
CA TYR A 105 -11.47 10.27 1.11
C TYR A 105 -10.97 10.84 2.43
N VAL A 106 -9.80 10.37 2.85
CA VAL A 106 -9.15 10.82 4.09
C VAL A 106 -7.73 11.24 3.80
N ARG A 107 -7.27 12.34 4.40
CA ARG A 107 -5.84 12.68 4.38
C ARG A 107 -5.11 11.87 5.44
N ILE A 108 -3.83 11.62 5.23
CA ILE A 108 -2.95 11.06 6.28
C ILE A 108 -3.01 11.90 7.56
N GLN A 109 -3.11 13.24 7.45
CA GLN A 109 -3.26 14.13 8.59
C GLN A 109 -4.58 13.89 9.34
N ASP A 110 -5.69 13.64 8.63
CA ASP A 110 -6.99 13.36 9.27
C ASP A 110 -6.94 12.04 10.04
N LEU A 111 -6.31 11.01 9.46
CA LEU A 111 -6.06 9.73 10.12
C LEU A 111 -5.13 9.89 11.32
N TYR A 112 -4.09 10.71 11.20
CA TYR A 112 -3.21 11.03 12.32
C TYR A 112 -4.01 11.73 13.41
N ASP A 113 -4.79 12.77 13.12
CA ASP A 113 -5.59 13.52 14.10
C ASP A 113 -6.61 12.63 14.83
N ALA A 114 -7.17 11.62 14.14
CA ALA A 114 -8.07 10.62 14.72
C ALA A 114 -7.38 9.50 15.53
N ASN A 115 -6.04 9.50 15.66
CA ASN A 115 -5.24 8.41 16.25
C ASN A 115 -5.36 7.06 15.49
N ILE A 116 -5.75 7.10 14.21
CA ILE A 116 -5.76 5.93 13.34
C ILE A 116 -4.35 5.68 12.77
N VAL A 117 -3.67 6.74 12.35
CA VAL A 117 -2.21 6.72 12.23
C VAL A 117 -1.67 7.13 13.61
N ILE A 118 -1.04 6.19 14.31
CA ILE A 118 -0.47 6.39 15.65
C ILE A 118 0.78 7.26 15.56
N ASP A 119 1.66 6.95 14.60
CA ASP A 119 2.86 7.73 14.30
C ASP A 119 3.29 7.52 12.85
N TYR A 120 4.05 8.48 12.33
CA TYR A 120 4.72 8.33 11.05
C TYR A 120 5.98 9.22 10.98
N ALA A 121 7.13 8.63 10.71
CA ALA A 121 8.38 9.37 10.64
C ALA A 121 9.44 8.69 9.77
N ASP A 122 10.51 9.43 9.47
CA ASP A 122 11.73 8.92 8.87
C ASP A 122 12.90 8.94 9.86
N GLY A 123 14.07 8.56 9.35
CA GLY A 123 15.33 8.62 10.06
C GLY A 123 15.78 10.01 10.52
N ASN A 124 16.83 10.03 11.35
CA ASN A 124 17.44 11.27 11.83
C ASN A 124 18.15 12.01 10.70
N HIS A 125 18.10 13.35 10.69
CA HIS A 125 18.73 14.21 9.68
C HIS A 125 19.91 14.98 10.25
N GLY A 126 20.70 15.62 9.37
CA GLY A 126 21.74 16.58 9.76
C GLY A 126 22.91 15.92 10.50
N SER A 127 23.42 16.59 11.55
CA SER A 127 24.58 16.11 12.32
C SER A 127 24.33 14.80 13.08
N LEU A 128 23.05 14.42 13.24
CA LEU A 128 22.65 13.15 13.85
C LEU A 128 22.47 12.02 12.83
N TYR A 129 22.59 12.30 11.52
CA TYR A 129 22.59 11.22 10.52
C TYR A 129 23.83 10.32 10.71
N PRO A 130 23.68 8.98 10.70
CA PRO A 130 24.81 8.08 10.86
C PRO A 130 25.87 8.19 9.75
N ARG A 131 27.15 8.15 10.12
CA ARG A 131 28.28 8.17 9.19
C ARG A 131 28.61 6.76 8.75
N SER A 132 29.18 6.59 7.54
CA SER A 132 29.57 5.28 7.02
C SER A 132 30.48 4.48 7.96
N SER A 133 31.37 5.16 8.71
CA SER A 133 32.26 4.54 9.71
C SER A 133 31.55 3.99 10.95
N GLU A 134 30.28 4.34 11.16
CA GLU A 134 29.47 3.88 12.29
C GLU A 134 28.72 2.57 11.98
N PHE A 135 28.79 2.08 10.74
CA PHE A 135 28.20 0.81 10.32
C PHE A 135 29.22 -0.33 10.33
N GLY A 136 28.75 -1.55 10.59
CA GLY A 136 29.60 -2.74 10.65
C GLY A 136 28.83 -4.05 10.45
N GLU A 137 29.45 -5.16 10.84
CA GLU A 137 28.88 -6.52 10.71
C GLU A 137 27.84 -6.86 11.79
N GLU A 138 27.82 -6.09 12.88
CA GLU A 138 26.91 -6.24 14.02
C GLU A 138 26.30 -4.90 14.41
N GLY A 139 25.13 -4.94 15.05
CA GLY A 139 24.43 -3.75 15.53
C GLY A 139 22.92 -3.79 15.32
N VAL A 140 22.30 -2.62 15.41
CA VAL A 140 20.87 -2.42 15.14
C VAL A 140 20.66 -2.35 13.63
N ILE A 141 19.64 -3.06 13.13
CA ILE A 141 19.29 -3.03 11.71
C ILE A 141 18.96 -1.60 11.28
N PHE A 142 19.51 -1.19 10.15
CA PHE A 142 19.30 0.11 9.55
C PHE A 142 18.77 -0.03 8.12
N VAL A 143 17.49 0.31 7.93
CA VAL A 143 16.76 0.13 6.67
C VAL A 143 16.77 1.42 5.86
N SER A 144 17.08 1.30 4.57
CA SER A 144 17.07 2.38 3.60
C SER A 144 16.21 2.03 2.38
N ALA A 145 15.97 2.99 1.48
CA ALA A 145 15.08 2.76 0.34
C ALA A 145 15.48 1.58 -0.58
N LYS A 146 16.77 1.22 -0.64
CA LYS A 146 17.25 0.07 -1.43
C LYS A 146 16.76 -1.27 -0.89
N ASP A 147 16.47 -1.32 0.41
CA ASP A 147 16.13 -2.54 1.14
C ASP A 147 14.64 -2.88 1.01
N LEU A 148 13.81 -1.96 0.51
CA LEU A 148 12.41 -2.23 0.18
C LEU A 148 12.31 -2.85 -1.22
N VAL A 149 11.94 -4.13 -1.26
CA VAL A 149 11.88 -4.95 -2.48
C VAL A 149 10.63 -5.83 -2.45
N GLY A 150 9.84 -5.80 -3.53
CA GLY A 150 8.72 -6.72 -3.70
C GLY A 150 7.65 -6.67 -2.61
N GLY A 151 7.40 -5.49 -2.01
CA GLY A 151 6.42 -5.34 -0.93
C GLY A 151 6.93 -5.72 0.46
N LYS A 152 8.21 -6.08 0.60
CA LYS A 152 8.83 -6.52 1.86
C LYS A 152 10.15 -5.80 2.10
N VAL A 153 10.68 -5.94 3.31
CA VAL A 153 12.05 -5.53 3.64
C VAL A 153 12.99 -6.70 3.34
N ASN A 154 14.05 -6.46 2.57
CA ASN A 154 15.13 -7.40 2.37
C ASN A 154 16.14 -7.27 3.52
N TRP A 155 15.92 -8.02 4.59
CA TRP A 155 16.74 -7.99 5.80
C TRP A 155 18.22 -8.33 5.54
N ALA A 156 18.50 -9.16 4.53
CA ALA A 156 19.85 -9.58 4.19
C ALA A 156 20.72 -8.45 3.61
N THR A 157 20.11 -7.40 3.04
CA THR A 157 20.85 -6.26 2.46
C THR A 157 20.97 -5.07 3.40
N CYS A 158 20.29 -5.13 4.54
CA CYS A 158 20.24 -4.04 5.50
C CYS A 158 21.60 -3.85 6.16
N SER A 159 22.04 -2.60 6.24
CA SER A 159 23.23 -2.23 7.01
C SER A 159 22.95 -2.39 8.51
N LYS A 160 23.99 -2.56 9.32
CA LYS A 160 23.87 -2.58 10.78
C LYS A 160 24.61 -1.40 11.38
N LEU A 161 23.88 -0.58 12.13
CA LEU A 161 24.41 0.57 12.84
C LEU A 161 24.91 0.11 14.21
N ASN A 162 26.11 0.50 14.61
CA ASN A 162 26.63 0.12 15.93
C ASN A 162 25.68 0.59 17.06
N ARG A 163 25.60 -0.19 18.15
CA ARG A 163 24.63 0.02 19.23
C ARG A 163 24.84 1.33 19.99
N GLU A 164 26.09 1.78 20.13
CA GLU A 164 26.42 3.05 20.78
C GLU A 164 25.80 4.23 20.03
N ARG A 165 25.91 4.23 18.70
CA ARG A 165 25.31 5.28 17.87
C ARG A 165 23.80 5.17 17.84
N ALA A 166 23.26 3.95 17.70
CA ALA A 166 21.82 3.73 17.67
C ALA A 166 21.11 4.24 18.92
N SER A 167 21.72 4.08 20.11
CA SER A 167 21.13 4.53 21.39
C SER A 167 21.01 6.06 21.51
N GLN A 168 21.79 6.81 20.73
CA GLN A 168 21.71 8.27 20.65
C GLN A 168 20.60 8.77 19.73
N LEU A 169 20.05 7.89 18.89
CA LEU A 169 19.03 8.24 17.91
C LEU A 169 17.64 8.17 18.54
N THR A 170 16.93 9.29 18.48
CA THR A 170 15.58 9.40 19.07
C THR A 170 14.47 9.22 18.02
N LYS A 171 14.77 9.32 16.73
CA LYS A 171 13.79 9.21 15.62
C LYS A 171 14.08 8.03 14.70
N GLY A 172 13.09 7.65 13.90
CA GLY A 172 13.22 6.62 12.87
C GLY A 172 13.14 5.19 13.39
N TRP A 173 12.67 4.97 14.62
CA TRP A 173 12.46 3.64 15.18
C TRP A 173 11.17 3.02 14.67
N ALA A 174 11.30 2.13 13.69
CA ALA A 174 10.22 1.32 13.14
C ALA A 174 10.18 -0.06 13.83
N GLN A 175 9.05 -0.76 13.70
CA GLN A 175 8.81 -2.06 14.33
C GLN A 175 7.92 -2.95 13.47
N THR A 176 7.73 -4.20 13.90
CA THR A 176 6.76 -5.13 13.30
C THR A 176 5.36 -4.52 13.20
N GLY A 177 4.70 -4.73 12.07
CA GLY A 177 3.39 -4.18 11.74
C GLY A 177 3.42 -2.78 11.12
N ASP A 178 4.55 -2.07 11.12
CA ASP A 178 4.64 -0.77 10.43
C ASP A 178 4.59 -0.96 8.90
N VAL A 179 3.93 -0.04 8.21
CA VAL A 179 3.96 0.06 6.73
C VAL A 179 5.01 1.09 6.34
N LEU A 180 5.93 0.72 5.46
CA LEU A 180 7.07 1.53 5.04
C LEU A 180 6.85 2.10 3.64
N LEU A 181 7.27 3.34 3.41
CA LEU A 181 7.22 4.03 2.11
C LEU A 181 8.56 4.68 1.79
N THR A 182 9.13 4.41 0.62
CA THR A 182 10.31 5.13 0.15
C THR A 182 9.91 6.50 -0.42
N HIS A 183 10.59 7.56 -0.01
CA HIS A 183 10.20 8.93 -0.35
C HIS A 183 11.37 9.85 -0.76
N ASN A 184 12.59 9.33 -0.88
CA ASN A 184 13.77 10.08 -1.33
C ASN A 184 14.68 9.21 -2.21
N ALA A 185 15.15 9.77 -3.32
CA ALA A 185 15.92 9.16 -4.41
C ALA A 185 15.20 8.01 -5.14
N THR A 186 14.70 7.03 -4.41
CA THR A 186 13.73 6.04 -4.87
C THR A 186 12.41 6.32 -4.19
N VAL A 187 11.38 6.68 -4.94
CA VAL A 187 10.08 7.09 -4.39
C VAL A 187 9.00 6.08 -4.79
N GLY A 188 8.07 5.80 -3.87
CA GLY A 188 6.86 5.04 -4.15
C GLY A 188 6.94 3.53 -3.91
N ARG A 189 8.09 2.99 -3.49
CA ARG A 189 8.14 1.60 -3.03
C ARG A 189 7.50 1.49 -1.65
N VAL A 190 6.67 0.49 -1.47
CA VAL A 190 5.94 0.24 -0.22
C VAL A 190 6.34 -1.14 0.29
N ALA A 191 6.43 -1.30 1.61
CA ALA A 191 6.60 -2.62 2.24
C ALA A 191 5.81 -2.73 3.54
N ILE A 192 5.40 -3.95 3.90
CA ILE A 192 4.90 -4.26 5.24
C ILE A 192 6.00 -4.96 6.03
N VAL A 193 6.20 -4.57 7.29
CA VAL A 193 7.07 -5.28 8.23
C VAL A 193 6.27 -6.43 8.86
N ALA A 194 6.07 -7.51 8.10
CA ALA A 194 5.30 -8.66 8.56
C ALA A 194 6.09 -9.58 9.50
N ASP A 195 7.42 -9.60 9.36
CA ASP A 195 8.30 -10.41 10.20
C ASP A 195 8.31 -9.90 11.65
N GLU A 196 8.32 -10.83 12.60
CA GLU A 196 8.57 -10.50 14.00
C GLU A 196 10.05 -10.15 14.16
N VAL A 197 10.33 -8.85 14.33
CA VAL A 197 11.67 -8.29 14.37
C VAL A 197 11.82 -7.34 15.55
N GLU A 198 13.02 -7.30 16.13
CA GLU A 198 13.37 -6.24 17.08
C GLU A 198 13.21 -4.86 16.43
N PRO A 199 12.87 -3.81 17.21
CA PRO A 199 12.83 -2.45 16.70
C PRO A 199 14.12 -2.07 15.96
N PHE A 200 13.96 -1.41 14.83
CA PHE A 200 15.06 -1.08 13.93
C PHE A 200 14.99 0.37 13.49
N LEU A 201 16.08 0.86 12.90
CA LEU A 201 16.22 2.25 12.50
C LEU A 201 15.99 2.43 11.00
N LEU A 202 15.32 3.51 10.63
CA LEU A 202 15.20 3.97 9.25
C LEU A 202 16.24 5.03 8.93
N GLY A 203 16.70 5.03 7.68
CA GLY A 203 17.33 6.19 7.06
C GLY A 203 16.33 7.28 6.67
N THR A 204 16.85 8.39 6.16
CA THR A 204 16.06 9.57 5.73
C THR A 204 15.38 9.39 4.36
N SER A 205 15.34 8.16 3.86
CA SER A 205 14.74 7.81 2.56
C SER A 205 13.47 6.99 2.68
N VAL A 206 13.11 6.58 3.90
CA VAL A 206 11.96 5.72 4.20
C VAL A 206 11.14 6.39 5.30
N THR A 207 9.84 6.45 5.11
CA THR A 207 8.85 6.78 6.14
C THR A 207 8.25 5.49 6.66
N PHE A 208 8.10 5.31 7.97
CA PHE A 208 7.17 4.32 8.51
C PHE A 208 5.82 4.96 8.81
N TYR A 209 4.76 4.15 8.76
CA TYR A 209 3.43 4.46 9.24
C TYR A 209 3.01 3.37 10.22
N ARG A 210 2.74 3.79 11.46
CA ARG A 210 2.22 2.92 12.51
C ARG A 210 0.73 3.13 12.64
N LEU A 211 -0.05 2.06 12.51
CA LEU A 211 -1.49 2.14 12.39
C LEU A 211 -2.19 1.54 13.61
N ASN A 212 -3.39 2.03 13.87
CA ASN A 212 -4.37 1.35 14.71
C ASN A 212 -5.19 0.40 13.83
N ASP A 213 -4.92 -0.89 13.96
CA ASP A 213 -5.53 -1.95 13.16
C ASP A 213 -7.04 -2.12 13.40
N GLN A 214 -7.58 -1.54 14.48
CA GLN A 214 -9.02 -1.51 14.77
C GLN A 214 -9.79 -0.52 13.90
N ALA A 215 -9.11 0.24 13.05
CA ALA A 215 -9.70 1.24 12.18
C ALA A 215 -9.16 1.18 10.74
N LEU A 216 -7.88 0.84 10.61
CA LEU A 216 -7.20 0.77 9.32
C LEU A 216 -6.26 -0.43 9.29
N SER A 217 -6.62 -1.42 8.48
CA SER A 217 -5.78 -2.59 8.23
C SER A 217 -4.44 -2.16 7.61
N PRO A 218 -3.29 -2.62 8.16
CA PRO A 218 -1.98 -2.41 7.54
C PRO A 218 -1.89 -2.94 6.10
N ASP A 219 -2.52 -4.07 5.81
CA ASP A 219 -2.54 -4.67 4.48
C ASP A 219 -3.38 -3.83 3.50
N TYR A 220 -4.53 -3.31 3.94
CA TYR A 220 -5.30 -2.38 3.10
C TYR A 220 -4.52 -1.08 2.87
N PHE A 221 -3.89 -0.53 3.90
CA PHE A 221 -3.07 0.67 3.76
C PHE A 221 -1.90 0.45 2.79
N PHE A 222 -1.24 -0.72 2.85
CA PHE A 222 -0.25 -1.13 1.87
C PHE A 222 -0.80 -1.15 0.44
N VAL A 223 -1.96 -1.76 0.22
CA VAL A 223 -2.66 -1.75 -1.08
C VAL A 223 -2.95 -0.32 -1.53
N ALA A 224 -3.44 0.53 -0.63
CA ALA A 224 -3.75 1.93 -0.90
C ALA A 224 -2.50 2.72 -1.34
N LEU A 225 -1.36 2.54 -0.66
CA LEU A 225 -0.11 3.21 -1.00
C LEU A 225 0.51 2.70 -2.31
N GLN A 226 0.26 1.45 -2.69
CA GLN A 226 0.68 0.92 -3.99
C GLN A 226 -0.25 1.34 -5.14
N SER A 227 -1.45 1.81 -4.83
CA SER A 227 -2.46 2.12 -5.83
C SER A 227 -2.06 3.28 -6.75
N PRO A 228 -2.59 3.34 -7.98
CA PRO A 228 -2.35 4.48 -8.88
C PRO A 228 -2.76 5.84 -8.28
N ILE A 229 -3.74 5.86 -7.37
CA ILE A 229 -4.21 7.11 -6.72
C ILE A 229 -3.10 7.70 -5.85
N TRP A 230 -2.42 6.87 -5.04
CA TRP A 230 -1.32 7.33 -4.21
C TRP A 230 -0.09 7.67 -5.04
N GLN A 231 0.25 6.81 -6.01
CA GLN A 231 1.42 7.01 -6.85
C GLN A 231 1.31 8.29 -7.70
N ALA A 232 0.11 8.63 -8.21
CA ALA A 232 -0.13 9.88 -8.93
C ALA A 232 0.12 11.12 -8.06
N GLN A 233 -0.22 11.07 -6.77
CA GLN A 233 0.07 12.16 -5.83
C GLN A 233 1.58 12.32 -5.60
N LEU A 234 2.31 11.21 -5.42
CA LEU A 234 3.78 11.25 -5.34
C LEU A 234 4.39 11.89 -6.60
N GLU A 235 3.97 11.43 -7.78
CA GLU A 235 4.43 11.93 -9.08
C GLU A 235 4.15 13.43 -9.25
N ALA A 236 2.94 13.88 -8.89
CA ALA A 236 2.56 15.29 -8.97
C ALA A 236 3.47 16.19 -8.12
N ILE A 237 3.86 15.75 -6.92
CA ILE A 237 4.82 16.49 -6.08
C ILE A 237 6.20 16.50 -6.71
N MET A 238 6.67 15.35 -7.19
CA MET A 238 8.02 15.23 -7.76
C MET A 238 8.16 16.07 -9.03
N ALA A 239 7.12 16.15 -9.86
CA ALA A 239 7.09 16.98 -11.06
C ALA A 239 7.30 18.48 -10.79
N GLN A 240 7.01 18.95 -9.56
CA GLN A 240 7.20 20.34 -9.14
C GLN A 240 8.62 20.65 -8.63
N THR A 241 9.51 19.66 -8.55
CA THR A 241 10.85 19.84 -7.99
C THR A 241 11.91 19.14 -8.84
N THR A 242 13.16 19.60 -8.77
CA THR A 242 14.28 18.93 -9.46
C THR A 242 14.80 17.70 -8.72
N ARG A 243 14.33 17.45 -7.49
CA ARG A 243 14.74 16.32 -6.66
C ARG A 243 13.68 15.24 -6.70
N ASN A 244 14.11 13.99 -6.84
CA ASN A 244 13.22 12.84 -6.71
C ASN A 244 12.89 12.59 -5.23
N GLN A 245 12.06 13.45 -4.63
CA GLN A 245 11.77 13.45 -3.19
C GLN A 245 10.37 14.00 -2.89
N VAL A 246 9.68 13.33 -1.96
CA VAL A 246 8.42 13.81 -1.36
C VAL A 246 8.61 13.86 0.15
N SER A 247 8.63 15.07 0.73
CA SER A 247 8.83 15.22 2.17
C SER A 247 7.65 14.66 2.97
N ILE A 248 7.91 14.22 4.20
CA ILE A 248 6.85 13.70 5.10
C ILE A 248 5.76 14.74 5.36
N GLN A 249 6.14 16.03 5.41
CA GLN A 249 5.16 17.11 5.58
C GLN A 249 4.15 17.14 4.42
N LYS A 250 4.59 16.86 3.19
CA LYS A 250 3.69 16.78 2.03
C LYS A 250 2.85 15.50 2.06
N GLN A 251 3.44 14.37 2.48
CA GLN A 251 2.71 13.10 2.65
C GLN A 251 1.52 13.21 3.60
N ALA A 252 1.57 14.12 4.59
CA ALA A 252 0.46 14.36 5.51
C ALA A 252 -0.84 14.82 4.81
N PHE A 253 -0.73 15.43 3.62
CA PHE A 253 -1.87 15.94 2.87
C PHE A 253 -2.37 14.99 1.79
N PHE A 254 -1.70 13.87 1.58
CA PHE A 254 -2.11 12.91 0.58
C PHE A 254 -3.38 12.22 1.02
N GLN A 255 -4.24 11.95 0.05
CA GLN A 255 -5.55 11.34 0.26
C GLN A 255 -5.55 9.88 -0.18
N ILE A 256 -6.21 9.05 0.61
CA ILE A 256 -6.55 7.68 0.24
C ILE A 256 -8.06 7.48 0.37
N PRO A 257 -8.67 6.62 -0.46
CA PRO A 257 -10.02 6.16 -0.21
C PRO A 257 -10.02 5.23 0.99
N LEU A 258 -10.91 5.47 1.94
CA LEU A 258 -11.13 4.66 3.13
C LEU A 258 -12.49 3.95 3.04
N PRO A 259 -12.51 2.62 2.90
CA PRO A 259 -13.70 1.80 3.03
C PRO A 259 -14.02 1.47 4.50
N PRO A 260 -15.22 0.95 4.77
CA PRO A 260 -15.52 0.22 6.00
C PRO A 260 -14.45 -0.80 6.36
N LEU A 261 -14.18 -1.00 7.65
CA LEU A 261 -13.13 -1.90 8.12
C LEU A 261 -13.33 -3.35 7.66
N ALA A 262 -14.57 -3.85 7.71
CA ALA A 262 -14.88 -5.19 7.21
C ALA A 262 -14.59 -5.31 5.70
N GLU A 263 -14.95 -4.30 4.91
CA GLU A 263 -14.66 -4.26 3.48
C GLU A 263 -13.15 -4.16 3.20
N GLN A 264 -12.36 -3.45 4.02
CA GLN A 264 -10.89 -3.42 3.91
C GLN A 264 -10.32 -4.85 3.90
N HIS A 265 -10.76 -5.71 4.82
CA HIS A 265 -10.30 -7.10 4.89
C HIS A 265 -10.76 -7.93 3.67
N ARG A 266 -12.00 -7.74 3.19
CA ARG A 266 -12.49 -8.41 1.97
C ARG A 266 -11.69 -8.00 0.74
N ILE A 267 -11.36 -6.71 0.62
CA ILE A 267 -10.50 -6.19 -0.46
C ILE A 267 -9.13 -6.84 -0.40
N VAL A 268 -8.47 -6.85 0.77
CA VAL A 268 -7.14 -7.45 0.95
C VAL A 268 -7.15 -8.91 0.54
N ALA A 269 -8.08 -9.71 1.06
CA ALA A 269 -8.20 -11.13 0.72
C ALA A 269 -8.35 -11.35 -0.80
N LYS A 270 -9.13 -10.50 -1.48
CA LYS A 270 -9.32 -10.59 -2.94
C LYS A 270 -8.07 -10.13 -3.70
N VAL A 271 -7.39 -9.07 -3.25
CA VAL A 271 -6.13 -8.62 -3.84
C VAL A 271 -5.07 -9.72 -3.73
N ASP A 272 -4.91 -10.33 -2.55
CA ASP A 272 -3.93 -11.38 -2.32
C ASP A 272 -4.16 -12.59 -3.23
N ALA A 273 -5.41 -13.06 -3.33
CA ALA A 273 -5.77 -14.14 -4.24
C ALA A 273 -5.41 -13.82 -5.71
N LEU A 274 -5.72 -12.60 -6.16
CA LEU A 274 -5.44 -12.17 -7.53
C LEU A 274 -3.95 -11.88 -7.79
N MET A 275 -3.20 -11.44 -6.78
CA MET A 275 -1.75 -11.25 -6.87
C MET A 275 -1.02 -12.59 -6.90
N ALA A 276 -1.45 -13.57 -6.11
CA ALA A 276 -0.94 -14.94 -6.17
C ALA A 276 -1.19 -15.57 -7.56
N LEU A 277 -2.36 -15.31 -8.16
CA LEU A 277 -2.62 -15.67 -9.54
C LEU A 277 -1.63 -15.00 -10.51
N CYS A 278 -1.35 -13.71 -10.35
CA CYS A 278 -0.36 -13.02 -11.16
C CYS A 278 1.05 -13.64 -11.02
N ASP A 279 1.45 -14.01 -9.80
CA ASP A 279 2.73 -14.68 -9.53
C ASP A 279 2.81 -16.04 -10.24
N GLN A 280 1.74 -16.84 -10.17
CA GLN A 280 1.67 -18.13 -10.86
C GLN A 280 1.71 -17.97 -12.39
N LEU A 281 1.04 -16.95 -12.93
CA LEU A 281 1.09 -16.62 -14.35
C LEU A 281 2.50 -16.22 -14.78
N GLU A 282 3.19 -15.41 -13.98
CA GLU A 282 4.56 -14.97 -14.22
C GLU A 282 5.54 -16.15 -14.18
N ALA A 283 5.39 -17.05 -13.20
CA ALA A 283 6.15 -18.30 -13.12
C ALA A 283 5.79 -19.30 -14.25
N SER A 284 4.59 -19.23 -14.82
CA SER A 284 4.21 -20.06 -15.98
C SER A 284 4.80 -19.56 -17.29
N LEU A 285 5.14 -18.26 -17.39
CA LEU A 285 5.78 -17.68 -18.57
C LEU A 285 7.20 -18.18 -18.80
N THR A 286 7.85 -18.73 -17.79
CA THR A 286 9.13 -19.43 -17.92
C THR A 286 8.97 -20.91 -18.33
N ASN A 287 7.74 -21.42 -18.42
CA ASN A 287 7.39 -22.81 -18.77
C ASN A 287 6.63 -22.91 -20.12
N THR A 288 6.61 -24.10 -20.74
CA THR A 288 6.07 -24.33 -22.09
C THR A 288 4.58 -23.96 -22.24
N ALA A 289 4.19 -23.42 -23.41
CA ALA A 289 2.88 -22.82 -23.70
C ALA A 289 1.62 -23.69 -23.39
N THR A 290 1.73 -25.01 -23.41
CA THR A 290 0.59 -25.94 -23.18
C THR A 290 0.20 -26.04 -21.71
N THR A 291 1.17 -25.98 -20.79
CA THR A 291 0.93 -25.95 -19.33
C THR A 291 0.23 -24.65 -18.94
N ARG A 292 0.60 -23.56 -19.60
CA ARG A 292 0.09 -22.21 -19.38
C ARG A 292 -1.42 -22.06 -19.64
N SER A 293 -1.96 -22.66 -20.71
CA SER A 293 -3.40 -22.57 -21.01
C SER A 293 -4.27 -23.37 -20.02
N LYS A 294 -3.77 -24.50 -19.51
CA LYS A 294 -4.52 -25.32 -18.53
C LYS A 294 -4.56 -24.64 -17.16
N LEU A 295 -3.44 -24.06 -16.74
CA LEU A 295 -3.33 -23.35 -15.47
C LEU A 295 -4.21 -22.10 -15.44
N LEU A 296 -4.20 -21.30 -16.52
CA LEU A 296 -5.00 -20.09 -16.62
C LEU A 296 -6.51 -20.36 -16.58
N ASN A 297 -6.97 -21.46 -17.19
CA ASN A 297 -8.38 -21.86 -17.11
C ASN A 297 -8.78 -22.37 -15.72
N ALA A 298 -7.93 -23.15 -15.05
CA ALA A 298 -8.21 -23.65 -13.70
C ALA A 298 -8.30 -22.50 -12.68
N LEU A 299 -7.36 -21.57 -12.75
CA LEU A 299 -7.29 -20.44 -11.81
C LEU A 299 -8.40 -19.40 -12.05
N LEU A 300 -8.83 -19.22 -13.29
CA LEU A 300 -9.99 -18.40 -13.62
C LEU A 300 -11.27 -18.99 -13.01
N HIS A 301 -11.41 -20.31 -13.02
CA HIS A 301 -12.57 -20.97 -12.44
C HIS A 301 -12.61 -20.73 -10.92
N GLU A 302 -11.49 -20.94 -10.23
CA GLU A 302 -11.37 -20.79 -8.78
C GLU A 302 -11.52 -19.34 -8.30
N ALA A 303 -10.93 -18.37 -9.01
CA ALA A 303 -11.02 -16.96 -8.63
C ALA A 303 -12.42 -16.33 -8.86
N LEU A 304 -13.29 -17.01 -9.60
CA LEU A 304 -14.60 -16.52 -10.05
C LEU A 304 -15.77 -17.37 -9.53
N GLU A 305 -15.54 -18.47 -8.83
CA GLU A 305 -16.61 -19.04 -8.03
C GLU A 305 -16.97 -18.05 -6.92
N PRO A 306 -18.26 -17.72 -6.73
CA PRO A 306 -18.67 -17.05 -5.51
C PRO A 306 -18.18 -17.89 -4.34
N ALA A 307 -17.66 -17.26 -3.28
CA ALA A 307 -17.31 -17.98 -2.06
C ALA A 307 -18.53 -18.83 -1.70
N ALA A 308 -18.38 -20.16 -1.77
CA ALA A 308 -19.48 -21.06 -1.48
C ALA A 308 -20.04 -20.64 -0.12
N GLU A 309 -21.31 -20.26 -0.09
CA GLU A 309 -22.06 -20.27 1.14
C GLU A 309 -21.80 -21.64 1.74
N THR A 310 -21.10 -21.68 2.88
CA THR A 310 -21.12 -22.83 3.75
C THR A 310 -22.54 -22.92 4.29
N ALA A 311 -23.44 -23.40 3.44
CA ALA A 311 -24.69 -24.01 3.83
C ALA A 311 -24.32 -25.43 4.28
N ASP A 312 -24.24 -25.64 5.59
CA ASP A 312 -25.03 -26.70 6.19
C ASP A 312 -25.06 -26.64 7.73
N ALA A 313 -26.30 -26.81 8.21
CA ALA A 313 -26.75 -27.39 9.49
C ALA A 313 -26.43 -26.68 10.82
#